data_AF-A0A5J6UFM6-F1
#
_entry.id   AF-A0A5J6UFM6-F1
#
_cell.length_a   1.000
_cell.length_b   1.000
_cell.length_c   1.000
_cell.angle_alpha   90.00
_cell.angle_beta   90.00
_cell.angle_gamma   90.00
#
_symmetry.space_group_name_H-M   'P 1'
#
loop_
_entity.id
_entity.type
_entity.pdbx_description
1 polymer ?
#
loop_
_entity_poly.entity_id
_entity_poly.type
_entity_poly.pdbx_seq_one_letter_code
_entity_poly.pdbx_strand_id
1 'polypeptide(L)'
;MTDEEMRIVIRDALLMLTPLAILEMRVVPFETRKEIASEAADIIASKADQLMYTPGKNPGVLGHLARGFAALAYQEGGVTALGLHACAEPHIECPGSGHHPVFGLVCEVDT
;
A
#
# COMPACT_ATOMS: atom_id res chain seq x y z
N MET A 1 -21.04 5.64 -6.65
CA MET A 1 -19.71 5.11 -6.93
C MET A 1 -19.86 3.61 -7.13
N THR A 2 -19.49 3.10 -8.29
CA THR A 2 -19.44 1.66 -8.58
C THR A 2 -18.24 1.03 -7.88
N ASP A 3 -18.20 -0.30 -7.78
CA ASP A 3 -17.05 -1.02 -7.22
C ASP A 3 -15.76 -0.74 -8.00
N GLU A 4 -15.87 -0.55 -9.32
CA GLU A 4 -14.75 -0.21 -10.19
C GLU A 4 -14.23 1.20 -9.94
N GLU A 5 -15.13 2.19 -9.87
CA GLU A 5 -14.76 3.56 -9.51
C GLU A 5 -14.09 3.62 -8.14
N MET A 6 -14.55 2.80 -7.19
CA MET A 6 -13.97 2.72 -5.86
C MET A 6 -12.58 2.11 -5.84
N ARG A 7 -12.36 1.03 -6.62
CA ARG A 7 -11.04 0.41 -6.79
C ARG A 7 -10.03 1.41 -7.36
N ILE A 8 -10.44 2.18 -8.37
CA ILE A 8 -9.61 3.25 -8.96
C ILE A 8 -9.24 4.28 -7.89
N VAL A 9 -10.21 4.78 -7.12
CA VAL A 9 -9.94 5.77 -6.06
C VAL A 9 -8.98 5.25 -4.98
N ILE A 10 -9.17 4.00 -4.53
CA ILE A 10 -8.27 3.38 -3.54
C ILE A 10 -6.88 3.20 -4.11
N ARG A 11 -6.76 2.68 -5.34
CA ARG A 11 -5.49 2.49 -6.03
C ARG A 11 -4.75 3.81 -6.19
N ASP A 12 -5.41 4.85 -6.69
CA ASP A 12 -4.82 6.17 -6.91
C ASP A 12 -4.36 6.82 -5.59
N ALA A 13 -5.14 6.66 -4.52
CA ALA A 13 -4.73 7.10 -3.19
C ALA A 13 -3.47 6.34 -2.71
N LEU A 14 -3.44 5.02 -2.88
CA LEU A 14 -2.30 4.20 -2.47
C LEU A 14 -1.05 4.43 -3.32
N LEU A 15 -1.17 4.74 -4.61
CA LEU A 15 -0.05 5.15 -5.47
C LEU A 15 0.68 6.36 -4.92
N MET A 16 -0.06 7.30 -4.32
CA MET A 16 0.50 8.52 -3.73
C MET A 16 1.04 8.30 -2.31
N LEU A 17 0.30 7.56 -1.47
CA LEU A 17 0.63 7.43 -0.05
C LEU A 17 1.70 6.37 0.23
N THR A 18 1.68 5.27 -0.50
CA THR A 18 2.55 4.12 -0.22
C THR A 18 4.04 4.45 -0.38
N PRO A 19 4.51 5.17 -1.42
CA PRO A 19 5.93 5.50 -1.52
C PRO A 19 6.42 6.38 -0.37
N LEU A 20 5.60 7.33 0.08
CA LEU A 20 5.93 8.17 1.25
C LEU A 20 6.07 7.29 2.51
N ALA A 21 5.12 6.38 2.72
CA ALA A 21 5.17 5.45 3.84
C ALA A 21 6.38 4.50 3.78
N ILE A 22 6.81 4.04 2.59
CA ILE A 22 8.02 3.21 2.43
C ILE A 22 9.28 3.98 2.86
N LEU A 23 9.37 5.26 2.48
CA LEU A 23 10.48 6.13 2.87
C LEU A 23 10.53 6.36 4.38
N GLU A 24 9.37 6.59 5.01
CA GLU A 24 9.27 6.69 6.48
C GLU A 24 9.70 5.38 7.16
N MET A 25 9.33 4.24 6.57
CA MET A 25 9.64 2.91 7.11
C MET A 25 11.14 2.55 7.03
N ARG A 26 11.93 3.27 6.24
CA ARG A 26 13.37 2.99 6.02
C ARG A 26 14.17 2.95 7.31
N VAL A 27 13.84 3.80 8.27
CA VAL A 27 14.52 3.90 9.56
C VAL A 27 13.88 3.04 10.66
N VAL A 28 12.77 2.36 10.36
CA VAL A 28 12.02 1.54 11.31
C VAL A 28 12.65 0.14 11.38
N PRO A 29 12.94 -0.40 12.59
CA PRO A 29 13.48 -1.76 12.75
C PRO A 29 12.53 -2.85 12.25
N PHE A 30 13.07 -3.99 11.83
CA PHE A 30 12.30 -5.11 11.26
C PHE A 30 11.14 -5.56 12.16
N GLU A 31 11.39 -5.79 13.45
CA GLU A 31 10.32 -6.24 14.37
C GLU A 31 9.19 -5.22 14.47
N THR A 32 9.51 -3.92 14.49
CA THR A 32 8.51 -2.86 14.49
C THR A 32 7.74 -2.80 13.17
N ARG A 33 8.35 -3.12 12.03
CA ARG A 33 7.62 -3.24 10.75
C ARG A 33 6.62 -4.38 10.80
N LYS A 34 6.96 -5.50 11.42
CA LYS A 34 6.06 -6.64 11.61
C LYS A 34 4.86 -6.26 12.48
N GLU A 35 5.07 -5.52 13.56
CA GLU A 35 3.99 -4.98 14.39
C GLU A 35 3.08 -4.04 13.58
N ILE A 36 3.66 -3.12 12.80
CA ILE A 36 2.91 -2.20 11.94
C ILE A 36 2.08 -2.97 10.88
N ALA A 37 2.65 -4.00 10.27
CA ALA A 37 1.93 -4.84 9.31
C ALA A 37 0.74 -5.56 9.97
N SER A 38 0.93 -6.09 11.19
CA SER A 38 -0.14 -6.73 11.96
C SER A 38 -1.25 -5.74 12.33
N GLU A 39 -0.89 -4.56 12.83
CA GLU A 39 -1.86 -3.51 13.19
C GLU A 39 -2.65 -3.05 11.96
N ALA A 40 -1.98 -2.86 10.83
CA ALA A 40 -2.64 -2.54 9.57
C ALA A 40 -3.65 -3.62 9.17
N ALA A 41 -3.27 -4.90 9.27
CA ALA A 41 -4.16 -6.02 8.96
C ALA A 41 -5.41 -6.02 9.85
N ASP A 42 -5.25 -5.81 11.17
CA ASP A 42 -6.37 -5.76 12.11
C ASP A 42 -7.34 -4.60 11.80
N ILE A 43 -6.79 -3.43 11.47
CA ILE A 43 -7.60 -2.24 11.13
C ILE A 43 -8.32 -2.44 9.81
N ILE A 44 -7.67 -3.01 8.80
CA ILE A 44 -8.30 -3.32 7.52
C ILE A 44 -9.43 -4.34 7.73
N ALA A 45 -9.16 -5.44 8.44
CA ALA A 45 -10.16 -6.47 8.69
C ALA A 45 -11.37 -5.94 9.47
N SER A 46 -11.17 -5.00 10.40
CA SER A 46 -12.24 -4.45 11.25
C SER A 46 -12.96 -3.24 10.67
N LYS A 47 -12.39 -2.53 9.68
CA LYS A 47 -12.91 -1.26 9.16
C LYS A 47 -12.95 -1.17 7.63
N ALA A 48 -12.82 -2.28 6.91
CA ALA A 48 -12.90 -2.31 5.46
C ALA A 48 -14.24 -1.74 4.94
N ASP A 49 -15.34 -2.01 5.64
CA ASP A 49 -16.65 -1.44 5.34
C ASP A 49 -16.64 0.11 5.36
N GLN A 50 -15.89 0.73 6.27
CA GLN A 50 -15.80 2.18 6.38
C GLN A 50 -15.07 2.80 5.19
N LEU A 51 -14.06 2.11 4.67
CA LEU A 51 -13.38 2.47 3.42
C LEU A 51 -14.35 2.43 2.24
N MET A 52 -15.21 1.41 2.17
CA MET A 52 -16.13 1.21 1.06
C MET A 52 -17.34 2.15 1.10
N TYR A 53 -17.93 2.39 2.28
CA TYR A 53 -19.22 3.05 2.39
C TYR A 53 -19.17 4.47 2.97
N THR A 54 -18.04 4.87 3.59
CA THR A 54 -17.89 6.18 4.23
C THR A 54 -16.52 6.84 4.03
N PRO A 55 -15.99 6.91 2.79
CA PRO A 55 -14.61 7.34 2.53
C PRO A 55 -14.29 8.76 3.05
N GLY A 56 -15.29 9.65 3.18
CA GLY A 56 -15.11 11.01 3.69
C GLY A 56 -15.13 11.18 5.22
N LYS A 57 -15.47 10.13 5.99
CA LYS A 57 -15.62 10.25 7.46
C LYS A 57 -14.52 9.54 8.26
N ASN A 58 -13.75 8.65 7.63
CA ASN A 58 -12.66 7.92 8.30
C ASN A 58 -11.41 7.83 7.40
N PRO A 59 -10.63 8.92 7.27
CA PRO A 59 -9.39 8.93 6.48
C PRO A 59 -8.32 7.97 7.01
N GLY A 60 -8.48 7.43 8.23
CA GLY A 60 -7.49 6.57 8.87
C GLY A 60 -7.22 5.26 8.14
N VAL A 61 -8.24 4.63 7.52
CA VAL A 61 -8.08 3.28 6.92
C VAL A 61 -7.10 3.30 5.74
N LEU A 62 -7.13 4.34 4.89
CA LEU A 62 -6.17 4.49 3.79
C LEU A 62 -4.73 4.65 4.28
N GLY A 63 -4.52 5.40 5.37
CA GLY A 63 -3.21 5.54 5.98
C GLY A 63 -2.68 4.21 6.53
N HIS A 64 -3.54 3.42 7.18
CA HIS A 64 -3.17 2.09 7.65
C HIS A 64 -2.88 1.12 6.49
N LEU A 65 -3.65 1.18 5.39
CA LEU A 65 -3.34 0.42 4.17
C LEU A 65 -1.96 0.79 3.63
N ALA A 66 -1.68 2.08 3.42
CA ALA A 66 -0.38 2.54 2.92
C ALA A 66 0.78 2.11 3.84
N ARG A 67 0.60 2.17 5.17
CA ARG A 67 1.60 1.68 6.13
C ARG A 67 1.79 0.17 6.10
N GLY A 68 0.72 -0.59 5.91
CA GLY A 68 0.78 -2.04 5.73
C GLY A 68 1.55 -2.41 4.47
N PHE A 69 1.23 -1.79 3.33
CA PHE A 69 2.02 -1.93 2.10
C PHE A 69 3.48 -1.56 2.31
N ALA A 70 3.76 -0.45 2.98
CA ALA A 70 5.12 0.00 3.25
C ALA A 70 5.92 -0.96 4.13
N ALA A 71 5.30 -1.57 5.14
CA ALA A 71 5.95 -2.58 5.96
C ALA A 71 6.27 -3.85 5.16
N LEU A 72 5.34 -4.28 4.30
CA LEU A 72 5.48 -5.49 3.48
C LEU A 72 6.42 -5.28 2.27
N ALA A 73 6.59 -4.04 1.80
CA ALA A 73 7.51 -3.72 0.70
C ALA A 73 8.98 -4.10 0.98
N TYR A 74 9.36 -4.26 2.25
CA TYR A 74 10.70 -4.72 2.67
C TYR A 74 10.85 -6.25 2.76
N GLN A 75 9.79 -7.03 2.47
CA GLN A 75 9.92 -8.48 2.31
C GLN A 75 10.60 -8.81 0.98
N GLU A 76 11.20 -10.00 0.90
CA GLU A 76 11.75 -10.50 -0.35
C GLU A 76 10.66 -10.55 -1.44
N GLY A 77 10.90 -9.88 -2.56
CA GLY A 77 9.94 -9.77 -3.67
C GLY A 77 8.80 -8.77 -3.46
N GLY A 78 8.77 -8.01 -2.35
CA GLY A 78 7.77 -6.96 -2.11
C GLY A 78 6.35 -7.49 -1.85
N VAL A 79 5.35 -6.64 -2.13
CA VAL A 79 3.93 -6.96 -1.94
C VAL A 79 3.10 -6.56 -3.16
N THR A 80 2.18 -7.43 -3.57
CA THR A 80 1.25 -7.16 -4.68
C THR A 80 -0.20 -7.36 -4.23
N ALA A 81 -1.00 -6.31 -4.30
CA ALA A 81 -2.44 -6.34 -4.01
C ALA A 81 -3.13 -5.09 -4.54
N LEU A 82 -4.46 -5.14 -4.73
CA LEU A 82 -5.29 -3.98 -5.10
C LEU A 82 -4.84 -3.27 -6.40
N GLY A 83 -4.33 -4.03 -7.37
CA GLY A 83 -3.80 -3.48 -8.63
C GLY A 83 -2.47 -2.73 -8.47
N LEU A 84 -1.76 -2.93 -7.34
CA LEU A 84 -0.48 -2.32 -7.04
C LEU A 84 0.55 -3.34 -6.63
N HIS A 85 1.79 -3.08 -7.02
CA HIS A 85 2.97 -3.71 -6.46
C HIS A 85 3.83 -2.67 -5.76
N ALA A 86 4.33 -3.00 -4.56
CA ALA A 86 5.21 -2.15 -3.76
C ALA A 86 6.44 -2.93 -3.33
N CYS A 87 7.62 -2.35 -3.56
CA CYS A 87 8.92 -2.88 -3.18
C CYS A 87 9.81 -1.78 -2.59
N ALA A 88 10.66 -2.13 -1.63
CA ALA A 88 11.56 -1.17 -1.00
C ALA A 88 12.78 -0.84 -1.89
N GLU A 89 13.12 -1.73 -2.83
CA GLU A 89 14.22 -1.59 -3.77
C GLU A 89 13.86 -2.27 -5.10
N PRO A 90 14.35 -1.76 -6.24
CA PRO A 90 14.21 -2.42 -7.54
C PRO A 90 14.68 -3.89 -7.56
N HIS A 91 13.90 -4.78 -8.18
CA HIS A 91 14.26 -6.20 -8.37
C HIS A 91 13.78 -6.73 -9.73
N ILE A 92 14.37 -7.83 -10.21
CA ILE A 92 14.13 -8.38 -11.56
C ILE A 92 12.72 -8.97 -11.72
N GLU A 93 12.13 -9.43 -10.62
CA GLU A 93 10.78 -9.99 -10.56
C GLU A 93 9.70 -8.91 -10.40
N CYS A 94 10.07 -7.62 -10.43
CA CYS A 94 9.09 -6.54 -10.30
C CYS A 94 8.11 -6.58 -11.48
N PRO A 95 6.79 -6.70 -11.24
CA PRO A 95 5.79 -6.86 -12.29
C PRO A 95 5.54 -5.59 -13.10
N GLY A 96 6.02 -4.43 -12.64
CA GLY A 96 5.86 -3.16 -13.35
C GLY A 96 6.84 -3.03 -14.52
N SER A 97 6.34 -2.64 -15.69
CA SER A 97 7.15 -2.34 -16.89
C SER A 97 8.03 -1.08 -16.75
N GLY A 98 7.86 -0.33 -15.65
CA GLY A 98 8.69 0.79 -15.25
C GLY A 98 8.28 1.28 -13.87
N HIS A 99 9.26 1.49 -12.99
CA HIS A 99 9.02 2.18 -11.71
C HIS A 99 8.50 3.60 -11.97
N HIS A 100 7.50 4.05 -11.20
CA HIS A 100 6.96 5.39 -11.34
C HIS A 100 8.10 6.43 -11.19
N PRO A 101 8.28 7.37 -12.13
CA PRO A 101 9.50 8.19 -12.22
C PRO A 101 9.70 9.13 -11.02
N VAL A 102 8.64 9.41 -10.26
CA VAL A 102 8.70 10.28 -9.06
C VAL A 102 8.97 9.47 -7.79
N PHE A 103 8.57 8.20 -7.75
CA PHE A 103 8.43 7.43 -6.52
C PHE A 103 8.63 5.93 -6.80
N GLY A 104 9.77 5.57 -7.40
CA GLY A 104 10.01 4.27 -8.04
C GLY A 104 9.99 2.99 -7.19
N LEU A 105 9.21 2.99 -6.11
CA LEU A 105 8.99 1.94 -5.13
C LEU A 105 7.57 1.33 -5.27
N VAL A 106 6.71 1.90 -6.12
CA VAL A 106 5.35 1.43 -6.37
C VAL A 106 5.04 1.47 -7.86
N CYS A 107 4.41 0.42 -8.39
CA CYS A 107 3.93 0.34 -9.76
C CYS A 107 2.48 -0.19 -9.81
N GLU A 108 1.76 0.24 -10.83
CA GLU A 108 0.47 -0.34 -11.18
C GLU A 108 0.69 -1.72 -11.81
N VAL A 109 -0.18 -2.66 -11.48
CA VAL A 109 -0.18 -4.00 -12.07
C VAL A 109 -1.59 -4.36 -12.54
N ASP A 110 -1.66 -4.90 -13.75
CA ASP A 110 -2.89 -5.47 -14.28
C ASP A 110 -3.10 -6.82 -13.57
N THR A 111 -4.02 -6.87 -12.61
CA THR A 111 -4.48 -8.11 -11.95
C THR A 111 -5.79 -8.59 -12.53
#